data_AF-A0A1V1VE90-F1
#
_entry.id   AF-A0A1V1VE90-F1
#
_cell.length_a   1.000
_cell.length_b   1.000
_cell.length_c   1.000
_cell.angle_alpha   90.00
_cell.angle_beta   90.00
_cell.angle_gamma   90.00
#
_symmetry.space_group_name_H-M   'P 1'
#
loop_
_entity.id
_entity.type
_entity.pdbx_description
1 polymer ?
#
loop_
_entity_poly.entity_id
_entity_poly.type
_entity_poly.pdbx_seq_one_letter_code
_entity_poly.pdbx_strand_id
1 'polypeptide(L)'
;MIEKIELPADYYLSNFKQLLSTVSQYHTRLLTNEESAWIESFYRLNSDAQKLWVRLLTRKGLLFRVNKLKYTEINHLQQTVSQLAINHLVVTPIDLLMVKFTFYKRSNNLIVHLFAFRKTNGFSY
;
A
#
# COMPACT_ATOMS: atom_id res chain seq x y z
N MET A 1 -35.83 -4.40 0.80
CA MET A 1 -34.93 -3.78 -0.19
C MET A 1 -33.63 -3.48 0.54
N ILE A 2 -32.52 -4.12 0.16
CA ILE A 2 -31.22 -3.83 0.77
C ILE A 2 -30.65 -2.65 -0.02
N GLU A 3 -30.49 -1.50 0.63
CA GLU A 3 -29.79 -0.36 0.03
C GLU A 3 -28.36 -0.76 -0.29
N LYS A 4 -27.98 -0.58 -1.55
CA LYS A 4 -26.62 -0.84 -2.00
C LYS A 4 -25.74 0.30 -1.48
N ILE A 5 -25.00 0.05 -0.41
CA ILE A 5 -24.05 1.02 0.14
C ILE A 5 -22.94 1.23 -0.90
N GLU A 6 -22.94 2.37 -1.58
CA GLU A 6 -21.84 2.76 -2.45
C GLU A 6 -20.71 3.34 -1.61
N LEU A 7 -19.58 2.63 -1.55
CA LEU A 7 -18.39 3.09 -0.84
C LEU A 7 -17.63 4.12 -1.68
N PRO A 8 -17.08 5.19 -1.06
CA PRO A 8 -16.23 6.17 -1.74
C PRO A 8 -15.06 5.48 -2.46
N ALA A 9 -14.64 5.99 -3.62
CA ALA A 9 -13.59 5.34 -4.43
C ALA A 9 -12.26 5.12 -3.68
N ASP A 10 -11.97 5.91 -2.65
CA ASP A 10 -10.76 5.89 -1.83
C ASP A 10 -10.94 5.23 -0.45
N TYR A 11 -12.08 4.57 -0.18
CA TYR A 11 -12.36 3.95 1.13
C TYR A 11 -11.24 2.99 1.61
N TYR A 12 -10.59 2.31 0.67
CA TYR A 12 -9.48 1.40 0.95
C TYR A 12 -8.26 2.13 1.54
N LEU A 13 -8.00 3.36 1.10
CA LEU A 13 -6.89 4.17 1.59
C LEU A 13 -7.19 4.67 3.00
N SER A 14 -8.43 5.08 3.28
CA SER A 14 -8.89 5.47 4.60
C SER A 14 -8.75 4.33 5.61
N ASN A 15 -9.18 3.12 5.23
CA ASN A 15 -9.00 1.92 6.04
C ASN A 15 -7.53 1.60 6.29
N PHE A 16 -6.68 1.76 5.28
CA PHE A 16 -5.24 1.56 5.40
C PHE A 16 -4.60 2.55 6.38
N LYS A 17 -4.93 3.84 6.27
CA LYS A 17 -4.45 4.89 7.19
C LYS A 17 -4.93 4.65 8.62
N GLN A 18 -6.18 4.21 8.79
CA GLN A 18 -6.70 3.87 10.12
C GLN A 18 -5.90 2.72 10.74
N LEU A 19 -5.59 1.68 9.96
CA LEU A 19 -4.76 0.58 10.43
C LEU A 19 -3.36 1.06 10.84
N LEU A 20 -2.69 1.87 10.02
CA LEU A 20 -1.37 2.42 10.36
C LEU A 20 -1.42 3.29 11.62
N SER A 21 -2.45 4.12 11.76
CA SER A 21 -2.66 4.95 12.96
C SER A 21 -2.81 4.10 14.21
N THR A 22 -3.64 3.04 14.15
CA THR A 22 -3.84 2.12 15.28
C THR A 22 -2.54 1.40 15.65
N VAL A 23 -1.78 0.91 14.66
CA VAL A 23 -0.49 0.26 14.92
C VAL A 23 0.50 1.23 15.54
N SER A 24 0.58 2.46 15.02
CA SER A 24 1.48 3.49 15.57
C SER A 24 1.07 3.89 16.98
N GLN A 25 -0.23 3.95 17.29
CA GLN A 25 -0.72 4.36 18.61
C GLN A 25 -0.55 3.28 19.68
N TYR A 26 -0.91 2.03 19.37
CA TYR A 26 -0.99 0.95 20.37
C TYR A 26 0.19 -0.03 20.35
N HIS A 27 0.93 -0.08 19.25
CA HIS A 27 2.02 -1.03 19.03
C HIS A 27 3.36 -0.33 18.72
N THR A 28 3.52 0.93 19.14
CA THR A 28 4.80 1.68 19.05
C THR A 28 6.00 0.88 19.54
N ARG A 29 5.86 0.13 20.65
CA ARG A 29 6.93 -0.72 21.20
C ARG A 29 7.26 -1.96 20.35
N LEU A 30 6.39 -2.34 19.42
CA LEU A 30 6.60 -3.45 18.49
C LEU A 30 7.15 -2.99 17.15
N LEU A 31 7.10 -1.67 16.86
CA LEU A 31 7.67 -1.11 15.66
C LEU A 31 9.17 -0.91 15.82
N THR A 32 9.92 -1.46 14.89
CA THR A 32 11.32 -1.11 14.68
C THR A 32 11.46 0.32 14.18
N ASN A 33 12.66 0.89 14.31
CA ASN A 33 12.96 2.22 13.76
C ASN A 33 12.76 2.26 12.23
N GLU A 34 13.05 1.15 11.54
CA GLU A 34 12.84 1.01 10.09
C GLU A 34 11.36 1.03 9.71
N GLU A 35 10.51 0.32 10.46
CA GLU A 35 9.06 0.33 10.23
C GLU A 35 8.44 1.70 10.52
N SER A 36 8.90 2.38 11.57
CA SER A 36 8.45 3.74 11.89
C SER A 36 8.85 4.72 10.79
N ALA A 37 10.11 4.67 10.32
CA ALA A 37 10.59 5.49 9.21
C ALA A 37 9.85 5.20 7.90
N TRP A 38 9.44 3.95 7.68
CA TRP A 38 8.62 3.58 6.52
C TRP A 38 7.20 4.16 6.61
N ILE A 39 6.55 4.10 7.78
CA ILE A 39 5.22 4.71 7.99
C ILE A 39 5.30 6.21 7.70
N GLU A 40 6.32 6.90 8.22
CA GLU A 40 6.54 8.31 7.92
C GLU A 40 6.75 8.57 6.43
N SER A 41 7.56 7.74 5.77
CA SER A 41 7.81 7.86 4.32
C SER A 41 6.53 7.69 3.51
N PHE A 42 5.63 6.78 3.92
CA PHE A 42 4.30 6.64 3.33
C PHE A 42 3.45 7.90 3.51
N TYR A 43 3.43 8.50 4.70
CA TYR A 43 2.68 9.73 4.94
C TYR A 43 3.24 10.96 4.20
N ARG A 44 4.53 10.97 3.83
CA ARG A 44 5.14 12.02 3.00
C ARG A 44 4.75 11.94 1.51
N LEU A 45 4.22 10.82 1.05
CA LEU A 45 3.71 10.68 -0.32
C LEU A 45 2.49 11.59 -0.55
N ASN A 46 2.30 12.03 -1.79
CA ASN A 46 1.06 12.70 -2.17
C ASN A 46 -0.12 11.69 -2.22
N SER A 47 -1.34 12.20 -2.31
CA SER A 47 -2.57 11.38 -2.28
C SER A 47 -2.57 10.28 -3.36
N ASP A 48 -2.17 10.60 -4.59
CA ASP A 48 -2.16 9.65 -5.70
C ASP A 48 -1.12 8.53 -5.51
N ALA A 49 0.05 8.86 -4.94
CA ALA A 49 1.08 7.89 -4.61
C ALA A 49 0.66 6.97 -3.46
N GLN A 50 -0.02 7.51 -2.45
CA GLN A 50 -0.60 6.68 -1.38
C GLN A 50 -1.66 5.73 -1.93
N LYS A 51 -2.58 6.22 -2.78
CA LYS A 51 -3.60 5.39 -3.45
C LYS A 51 -2.94 4.27 -4.25
N LEU A 52 -2.00 4.60 -5.13
CA LEU A 52 -1.32 3.63 -5.99
C LEU A 52 -0.60 2.58 -5.15
N TRP A 53 0.11 3.01 -4.11
CA TRP A 53 0.83 2.10 -3.23
C TRP A 53 -0.10 1.07 -2.56
N VAL A 54 -1.21 1.52 -1.97
CA VAL A 54 -2.18 0.62 -1.33
C VAL A 54 -2.86 -0.28 -2.36
N ARG A 55 -3.13 0.20 -3.58
CA ARG A 55 -3.63 -0.63 -4.69
C ARG A 55 -2.64 -1.73 -5.08
N LEU A 56 -1.34 -1.43 -5.13
CA LEU A 56 -0.32 -2.43 -5.44
C LEU A 56 -0.16 -3.45 -4.31
N LEU A 57 -0.18 -3.02 -3.05
CA LEU A 57 -0.12 -3.91 -1.88
C LEU A 57 -1.29 -4.90 -1.81
N THR A 58 -2.49 -4.46 -2.20
CA THR A 58 -3.70 -5.30 -2.15
C THR A 58 -3.81 -6.26 -3.34
N ARG A 59 -3.08 -6.04 -4.44
CA ARG A 59 -3.11 -6.92 -5.62
C ARG A 59 -2.29 -8.20 -5.44
N LYS A 60 -2.67 -9.26 -6.15
CA LYS A 60 -1.89 -10.51 -6.23
C LYS A 60 -0.66 -10.30 -7.12
N GLY A 61 0.51 -10.74 -6.63
CA GLY A 61 1.80 -10.61 -7.34
C GLY A 61 2.66 -9.47 -6.83
N LEU A 62 3.93 -9.47 -7.26
CA LEU A 62 4.95 -8.47 -6.89
C LEU A 62 5.38 -7.60 -8.08
N LEU A 63 5.01 -8.03 -9.30
CA LEU A 63 5.40 -7.45 -10.58
C LEU A 63 4.15 -7.00 -11.32
N PHE A 64 4.09 -5.73 -11.69
CA PHE A 64 2.96 -5.13 -12.38
C PHE A 64 3.43 -4.35 -13.59
N ARG A 65 2.81 -4.56 -14.76
CA ARG A 65 3.09 -3.72 -15.94
C ARG A 65 2.41 -2.37 -15.76
N VAL A 66 3.15 -1.27 -15.87
CA VAL A 66 2.60 0.10 -15.71
C VAL A 66 1.42 0.33 -16.64
N ASN A 67 1.54 -0.08 -17.90
CA ASN A 67 0.52 0.10 -18.94
C ASN A 67 -0.78 -0.72 -18.70
N LYS A 68 -0.79 -1.62 -17.70
CA LYS A 68 -1.98 -2.39 -17.28
C LYS A 68 -2.61 -1.86 -16.00
N LEU A 69 -2.05 -0.81 -15.39
CA LEU A 69 -2.64 -0.14 -14.25
C LEU A 69 -3.62 0.92 -14.77
N LYS A 70 -4.91 0.74 -14.45
CA LYS A 70 -5.98 1.67 -14.79
C LYS A 70 -6.74 2.02 -13.51
N TYR A 71 -6.49 3.20 -12.99
CA TYR A 71 -7.11 3.74 -11.77
C TYR A 71 -7.64 5.12 -12.09
N THR A 72 -8.97 5.26 -12.14
CA THR A 72 -9.62 6.53 -12.49
C THR A 72 -9.47 7.57 -11.38
N GLU A 73 -9.18 7.13 -10.16
CA GLU A 73 -8.94 7.97 -8.99
C GLU A 73 -7.51 8.54 -8.91
N ILE A 74 -6.62 8.16 -9.84
CA ILE A 74 -5.24 8.62 -9.93
C ILE A 74 -5.08 9.44 -11.20
N ASN A 75 -4.78 10.74 -11.05
CA ASN A 75 -4.75 11.67 -12.17
C ASN A 75 -3.48 11.52 -13.01
N HIS A 76 -2.33 11.37 -12.36
CA HIS A 76 -1.03 11.36 -13.03
C HIS A 76 -0.25 10.07 -12.71
N LEU A 77 -0.68 8.94 -13.27
CA LEU A 77 -0.11 7.63 -12.97
C LEU A 77 1.40 7.54 -13.18
N GLN A 78 1.94 8.09 -14.28
CA GLN A 78 3.39 8.05 -14.57
C GLN A 78 4.21 8.89 -13.57
N GLN A 79 3.73 10.07 -13.21
CA GLN A 79 4.37 10.91 -12.18
C GLN A 79 4.31 10.23 -10.81
N THR A 80 3.18 9.60 -10.51
CA THR A 80 2.96 8.83 -9.28
C THR A 80 3.94 7.66 -9.17
N VAL A 81 4.11 6.89 -10.25
CA VAL A 81 5.10 5.81 -10.34
C VAL A 81 6.51 6.33 -10.09
N SER A 82 6.88 7.45 -10.72
CA SER A 82 8.20 8.06 -10.57
C SER A 82 8.45 8.48 -9.12
N GLN A 83 7.45 9.08 -8.46
CA GLN A 83 7.55 9.45 -7.05
C GLN A 83 7.74 8.22 -6.15
N LEU A 84 7.00 7.13 -6.38
CA LEU A 84 7.17 5.89 -5.64
C LEU A 84 8.57 5.28 -5.84
N ALA A 85 9.14 5.39 -7.04
CA ALA A 85 10.48 4.90 -7.34
C ALA A 85 11.57 5.70 -6.61
N ILE A 86 11.44 7.04 -6.57
CA ILE A 86 12.33 7.93 -5.83
C ILE A 86 12.30 7.63 -4.33
N ASN A 87 11.11 7.32 -3.79
CA ASN A 87 10.94 6.93 -2.38
C ASN A 87 11.31 5.46 -2.11
N HIS A 88 11.92 4.76 -3.08
CA HIS A 88 12.35 3.36 -3.00
C HIS A 88 11.27 2.33 -2.68
N LEU A 89 10.00 2.71 -2.85
CA LEU A 89 8.84 1.85 -2.61
C LEU A 89 8.62 0.88 -3.78
N VAL A 90 8.86 1.33 -5.01
CA VAL A 90 8.86 0.46 -6.21
C VAL A 90 10.21 0.52 -6.92
N VAL A 91 10.51 -0.51 -7.70
CA VAL A 91 11.61 -0.49 -8.68
C VAL A 91 11.00 -0.60 -10.06
N THR A 92 11.55 0.17 -10.99
CA THR A 92 11.15 0.15 -12.40
C THR A 92 12.25 -0.42 -13.30
N PRO A 93 12.40 -1.75 -13.43
CA PRO A 93 13.16 -2.31 -14.54
C PRO A 93 12.22 -2.43 -15.74
N ILE A 94 12.43 -1.64 -16.80
CA ILE A 94 11.74 -1.73 -18.12
C ILE A 94 10.22 -1.95 -17.98
N ASP A 95 9.44 -0.87 -17.90
CA ASP A 95 7.95 -0.83 -17.86
C ASP A 95 7.22 -1.66 -16.79
N LEU A 96 7.97 -2.33 -15.90
CA LEU A 96 7.46 -3.14 -14.80
C LEU A 96 7.68 -2.40 -13.49
N LEU A 97 6.67 -2.40 -12.63
CA LEU A 97 6.80 -2.06 -11.22
C LEU A 97 7.01 -3.33 -10.44
N MET A 98 8.16 -3.42 -9.78
CA MET A 98 8.38 -4.37 -8.72
C MET A 98 8.14 -3.67 -7.39
N VAL A 99 7.16 -4.14 -6.62
CA VAL A 99 6.94 -3.65 -5.26
C VAL A 99 8.10 -4.14 -4.40
N LYS A 100 8.88 -3.21 -3.84
CA LYS A 100 9.97 -3.55 -2.93
C LYS A 100 9.39 -3.92 -1.57
N PHE A 101 9.24 -5.22 -1.33
CA PHE A 101 9.02 -5.78 0.00
C PHE A 101 10.38 -6.04 0.65
N THR A 102 11.13 -4.99 1.00
CA THR A 102 12.37 -5.13 1.78
C THR A 102 12.15 -5.81 3.14
N PHE A 103 10.88 -5.95 3.56
CA PHE A 103 10.46 -6.50 4.84
C PHE A 103 10.14 -8.01 4.86
N TYR A 104 10.07 -8.70 3.72
CA TYR A 104 9.58 -10.09 3.72
C TYR A 104 10.57 -11.13 4.29
N LYS A 105 11.88 -10.86 4.26
CA LYS A 105 12.88 -11.93 4.48
C LYS A 105 13.56 -11.93 5.86
N ARG A 106 13.19 -11.06 6.80
CA ARG A 106 13.82 -11.09 8.13
C ARG A 106 12.88 -10.52 9.21
N SER A 107 12.08 -11.42 9.79
CA SER A 107 11.31 -11.22 11.03
C SER A 107 10.03 -10.37 10.95
N ASN A 108 8.88 -10.99 11.26
CA ASN A 108 7.72 -10.44 11.97
C ASN A 108 7.27 -8.99 11.67
N ASN A 109 7.16 -8.58 10.40
CA ASN A 109 6.54 -7.31 10.05
C ASN A 109 5.02 -7.38 10.28
N LEU A 110 4.54 -6.79 11.38
CA LEU A 110 3.13 -6.89 11.82
C LEU A 110 2.17 -6.33 10.77
N ILE A 111 2.55 -5.24 10.09
CA ILE A 111 1.75 -4.56 9.07
C ILE A 111 1.57 -5.44 7.83
N VAL A 112 2.67 -6.04 7.36
CA VAL A 112 2.64 -6.95 6.21
C VAL A 112 1.94 -8.25 6.57
N HIS A 113 2.14 -8.77 7.80
CA HIS A 113 1.40 -9.93 8.30
C HIS A 113 -0.11 -9.66 8.38
N LEU A 114 -0.55 -8.50 8.86
CA LEU A 114 -1.97 -8.14 8.89
C LEU A 114 -2.59 -8.11 7.49
N PHE A 115 -1.86 -7.60 6.48
CA PHE A 115 -2.31 -7.61 5.09
C PHE A 115 -2.23 -9.00 4.43
N ALA A 116 -1.16 -9.74 4.65
CA ALA A 116 -0.97 -11.09 4.12
C ALA A 116 -1.97 -12.07 4.75
N PHE A 117 -2.19 -11.99 6.06
CA PHE A 117 -3.17 -12.78 6.82
C PHE A 117 -4.60 -12.49 6.36
N ARG A 118 -4.94 -11.22 6.11
CA ARG A 118 -6.26 -10.88 5.55
C ARG A 118 -6.46 -11.45 4.14
N LYS A 119 -5.40 -11.54 3.34
CA LYS A 119 -5.41 -12.06 1.96
C LYS A 119 -5.48 -13.59 1.90
N THR A 120 -4.91 -14.30 2.87
CA THR A 120 -5.02 -15.78 2.96
C THR A 120 -6.36 -16.24 3.51
N ASN A 121 -7.04 -15.41 4.31
CA ASN A 121 -8.30 -15.76 4.97
C ASN A 121 -9.58 -15.26 4.27
N GLY A 122 -9.50 -14.83 3.00
CA GLY A 122 -10.69 -14.68 2.17
C GLY A 122 -11.69 -13.58 2.55
N PHE A 123 -11.30 -12.59 3.37
CA PHE A 123 -12.17 -11.44 3.67
C PHE A 123 -12.16 -10.44 2.49
N SER A 124 -12.90 -10.78 1.43
CA SER A 124 -13.43 -9.79 0.48
C SER A 124 -14.55 -8.99 1.16
N TYR A 125 -14.55 -7.68 0.94
CA TYR A 125 -15.76 -6.87 1.10
C TYR A 125 -16.68 -7.12 -0.09
#